data_AF-Q68V47-F1
#
_entry.id   AF-Q68V47-F1
#
_cell.length_a   1.000
_cell.length_b   1.000
_cell.length_c   1.000
_cell.angle_alpha   90.00
_cell.angle_beta   90.00
_cell.angle_gamma   90.00
#
_symmetry.space_group_name_H-M   'P 1'
#
loop_
_entity.id
_entity.type
_entity.pdbx_description
1 polymer ?
#
loop_
_entity_poly.entity_id
_entity_poly.type
_entity_poly.pdbx_seq_one_letter_code
_entity_poly.pdbx_strand_id
1 'polypeptide(L)' 'CAMSQTMNDYFDRQVDAINEPDRPIPAGKISKSASWLITFGLIITGFLVALSIHPYVVAIAFVGVLMSHAYSE' A
#
# COMPACT_ATOMS: atom_id res chain seq x y z
N CYS A 1 1.66 6.04 5.39
CA CYS A 1 3.03 5.49 5.27
C CYS A 1 3.02 4.03 4.85
N ALA A 2 2.54 3.08 5.68
CA ALA A 2 2.61 1.65 5.36
C ALA A 2 1.94 1.25 4.02
N MET A 3 0.72 1.74 3.74
CA MET A 3 0.00 1.41 2.50
C MET A 3 0.73 1.90 1.23
N SER A 4 1.25 3.14 1.25
CA SER A 4 2.01 3.70 0.13
C SER A 4 3.32 2.93 -0.11
N GLN A 5 4.00 2.48 0.95
CA GLN A 5 5.21 1.65 0.80
C GLN A 5 4.89 0.31 0.14
N THR A 6 3.82 -0.36 0.57
CA THR A 6 3.42 -1.66 0.00
C THR A 6 2.98 -1.53 -1.46
N MET A 7 2.36 -0.41 -1.84
CA MET A 7 2.06 -0.12 -3.24
C MET A 7 3.33 0.15 -4.05
N ASN A 8 4.23 1.01 -3.58
CA ASN A 8 5.50 1.29 -4.28
C ASN A 8 6.30 0.00 -4.52
N ASP A 9 6.46 -0.85 -3.49
CA ASP A 9 7.18 -2.13 -3.63
C ASP A 9 6.53 -3.05 -4.68
N TYR A 10 5.20 -2.98 -4.85
CA TYR A 10 4.49 -3.77 -5.86
C TYR A 10 4.69 -3.25 -7.29
N PHE A 11 4.65 -1.93 -7.48
CA PHE A 11 4.82 -1.31 -8.79
C PHE A 11 6.30 -1.33 -9.24
N ASP A 12 7.22 -1.01 -8.33
CA ASP A 12 8.66 -0.98 -8.59
C ASP A 12 9.28 -2.37 -8.67
N ARG A 13 8.55 -3.46 -8.38
CA ARG A 13 9.07 -4.84 -8.34
C ARG A 13 9.94 -5.28 -9.53
N GLN A 14 9.72 -4.73 -10.72
CA GLN A 14 10.52 -5.07 -11.91
C GLN A 14 11.84 -4.32 -11.93
N VAL A 15 11.81 -3.04 -11.54
CA VAL A 15 13.00 -2.19 -11.39
C VAL A 15 13.83 -2.68 -10.21
N ASP A 16 13.17 -2.98 -9.08
CA ASP A 16 13.79 -3.54 -7.88
C ASP A 16 14.38 -4.93 -8.13
N ALA A 17 13.81 -5.75 -9.03
CA ALA A 17 14.43 -7.03 -9.38
C ALA A 17 15.80 -6.87 -10.08
N ILE A 18 16.04 -5.72 -10.73
CA ILE A 18 17.30 -5.41 -11.42
C ILE A 18 18.27 -4.71 -10.46
N ASN A 19 17.79 -3.75 -9.67
CA ASN A 19 18.63 -2.90 -8.82
C ASN A 19 18.85 -3.45 -7.39
N GLU A 20 17.83 -4.08 -6.80
CA GLU A 20 17.80 -4.56 -5.41
C GLU A 20 17.14 -5.95 -5.30
N PRO A 21 17.78 -7.01 -5.85
CA PRO A 21 17.18 -8.34 -5.96
C PRO A 21 16.83 -8.99 -4.61
N ASP A 22 17.45 -8.54 -3.51
CA ASP A 22 17.22 -9.05 -2.16
C ASP A 22 15.90 -8.56 -1.52
N ARG A 23 15.23 -7.59 -2.15
CA ARG A 23 13.95 -7.04 -1.68
C ARG A 23 12.87 -8.13 -1.59
N PRO A 24 11.92 -8.03 -0.64
CA PRO A 24 11.02 -9.14 -0.30
C PRO A 24 10.16 -9.66 -1.46
N ILE A 25 9.69 -8.77 -2.34
CA ILE A 25 8.85 -9.11 -3.49
C ILE A 25 9.66 -9.74 -4.64
N PRO A 26 10.76 -9.12 -5.14
CA PRO A 26 11.59 -9.74 -6.17
C PRO A 26 12.33 -11.00 -5.71
N ALA A 27 12.75 -11.08 -4.44
CA ALA A 27 13.36 -12.27 -3.85
C ALA A 27 12.37 -13.43 -3.63
N GLY A 28 11.08 -13.24 -3.92
CA GLY A 28 10.04 -14.27 -3.75
C GLY A 28 9.67 -14.58 -2.30
N LYS A 29 10.16 -13.79 -1.34
CA LYS A 29 9.82 -13.93 0.10
C LYS A 29 8.37 -13.52 0.37
N ILE A 30 7.83 -12.61 -0.42
CA ILE A 30 6.43 -12.16 -0.37
C ILE A 30 5.78 -12.33 -1.75
N SER A 31 4.65 -13.05 -1.77
CA SER A 31 3.83 -13.18 -2.98
C SER A 31 3.17 -11.84 -3.34
N LYS A 32 3.05 -11.56 -4.64
CA LYS A 32 2.29 -10.42 -5.18
C LYS A 32 0.88 -10.33 -4.58
N SER A 33 0.21 -11.46 -4.41
CA SER A 33 -1.13 -11.54 -3.83
C SER A 33 -1.12 -11.17 -2.34
N ALA A 34 -0.06 -11.53 -1.62
CA ALA A 34 0.11 -11.18 -0.22
C ALA A 34 0.33 -9.66 -0.04
N SER A 35 1.09 -9.04 -0.96
CA SER A 35 1.26 -7.57 -1.01
C SER A 35 -0.09 -6.86 -1.15
N TRP A 36 -0.94 -7.32 -2.08
CA TRP A 36 -2.30 -6.79 -2.25
C TRP A 36 -3.18 -7.00 -1.02
N LEU A 37 -3.10 -8.17 -0.39
CA LEU A 37 -3.85 -8.47 0.83
C LEU A 37 -3.46 -7.50 1.98
N ILE A 38 -2.16 -7.21 2.12
CA ILE A 38 -1.65 -6.25 3.11
C ILE A 38 -2.13 -4.83 2.79
N THR A 39 -2.08 -4.42 1.52
CA THR A 39 -2.58 -3.11 1.08
C THR A 39 -4.07 -2.94 1.40
N PHE A 40 -4.91 -3.90 1.02
CA PHE A 40 -6.34 -3.87 1.34
C PHE A 40 -6.61 -3.92 2.84
N GLY A 41 -5.87 -4.75 3.58
CA GLY A 41 -5.94 -4.82 5.04
C GLY A 41 -5.67 -3.47 5.69
N LEU A 42 -4.59 -2.79 5.28
CA LEU A 42 -4.22 -1.47 5.79
C LEU A 42 -5.25 -0.40 5.44
N ILE A 43 -5.84 -0.44 4.24
CA ILE A 43 -6.92 0.48 3.84
C ILE A 43 -8.15 0.27 4.74
N ILE A 44 -8.61 -0.98 4.89
CA ILE A 44 -9.78 -1.31 5.71
C ILE A 44 -9.55 -0.92 7.17
N THR A 45 -8.41 -1.30 7.75
CA THR A 45 -8.08 -0.92 9.12
C THR A 45 -7.98 0.60 9.28
N GLY A 46 -7.39 1.31 8.32
CA GLY A 46 -7.32 2.77 8.32
C GLY A 46 -8.70 3.42 8.31
N PHE A 47 -9.64 2.92 7.50
CA PHE A 47 -11.01 3.40 7.47
C PHE A 47 -11.79 3.07 8.74
N LEU A 48 -11.61 1.88 9.32
CA LEU A 48 -12.25 1.50 10.59
C LEU A 48 -11.81 2.41 11.74
N VAL A 49 -10.52 2.76 11.80
CA VAL A 49 -10.00 3.73 12.77
C VAL A 49 -10.50 5.15 12.48
N ALA A 50 -10.57 5.56 11.21
CA ALA A 50 -11.10 6.87 10.86
C ALA A 50 -12.58 7.04 11.26
N LEU A 51 -13.38 5.97 11.08
CA LEU A 51 -14.79 5.92 11.48
C LEU A 51 -15.00 6.08 12.99
N SER A 52 -14.07 5.58 13.82
CA SER A 52 -14.16 5.72 15.28
C SER A 52 -13.76 7.10 15.80
N ILE A 53 -13.11 7.93 14.97
CA ILE A 53 -12.69 9.28 15.34
C ILE A 53 -13.75 10.31 14.95
N HIS A 54 -14.04 10.47 13.65
CA HIS A 54 -15.01 11.45 13.16
C HIS A 54 -15.30 11.26 11.65
N PRO A 55 -16.54 11.49 11.17
CA PRO A 55 -16.89 11.40 9.74
C PRO A 55 -15.99 12.20 8.79
N TYR A 56 -15.53 13.39 9.21
CA TYR A 56 -14.60 14.19 8.41
C TYR A 56 -13.22 13.54 8.22
N VAL A 57 -12.75 12.73 9.17
CA VAL A 57 -11.47 12.02 9.08
C VAL A 57 -11.56 10.92 8.02
N VAL A 58 -12.74 10.31 7.84
CA VAL A 58 -13.00 9.34 6.76
C VAL A 58 -12.85 9.99 5.38
N ALA A 59 -13.38 11.20 5.19
CA ALA A 59 -13.24 11.93 3.93
C ALA A 59 -11.76 12.25 3.62
N ILE A 60 -11.00 12.67 4.63
CA ILE A 60 -9.55 12.94 4.48
C ILE A 60 -8.78 11.65 4.16
N ALA A 61 -9.10 10.55 4.85
CA ALA A 61 -8.49 9.24 4.58
C ALA A 61 -8.75 8.77 3.15
N PHE A 62 -9.97 8.99 2.63
CA PHE A 62 -10.34 8.65 1.26
C PHE A 62 -9.51 9.43 0.22
N VAL A 63 -9.34 10.74 0.42
CA VAL A 63 -8.46 11.56 -0.44
C VAL A 63 -7.01 11.07 -0.39
N GLY A 64 -6.51 10.70 0.79
CA GLY A 64 -5.16 10.16 0.94
C GLY A 64 -4.94 8.84 0.19
N VAL A 65 -5.94 7.95 0.18
CA VAL A 65 -5.90 6.70 -0.60
C VAL A 65 -5.84 7.00 -2.10
N LEU A 66 -6.67 7.93 -2.58
CA LEU A 66 -6.69 8.33 -4.00
C LEU A 66 -5.34 8.92 -4.45
N MET A 67 -4.76 9.81 -3.63
CA MET A 67 -3.45 10.39 -3.92
C MET A 67 -2.35 9.33 -3.96
N SER A 68 -2.35 8.37 -3.02
CA SER A 68 -1.38 7.28 -3.02
C SER A 68 -1.49 6.42 -4.28
N HIS A 69 -2.72 6.15 -4.75
CA HIS A 69 -2.94 5.42 -6.00
C HIS A 69 -2.42 6.20 -7.20
N ALA A 70 -2.68 7.51 -7.27
CA ALA A 70 -2.20 8.35 -8.36
C ALA A 70 -0.67 8.49 -8.43
N TYR A 71 0.03 8.33 -7.30
CA TYR A 71 1.50 8.36 -7.25
C TYR A 71 2.16 7.02 -7.62
N SER A 72 1.45 5.91 -7.37
CA SER A 72 2.04 4.57 -7.51
C SER A 72 1.83 3.99 -8.92
N GLU A 73 0.99 4.61 -9.76
CA GLU A 73 0.84 4.31 -11.20
C GLU A 73 1.96 4.99 -12.02
#